data_AF-V7CG56-F1
#
_entry.id   AF-V7CG56-F1
#
_cell.length_a   1.000
_cell.length_b   1.000
_cell.length_c   1.000
_cell.angle_alpha   90.00
_cell.angle_beta   90.00
_cell.angle_gamma   90.00
#
_symmetry.space_group_name_H-M   'P 1'
#
loop_
_entity.id
_entity.type
_entity.pdbx_description
1 polymer ?
#
loop_
_entity_poly.entity_id
_entity_poly.type
_entity_poly.pdbx_seq_one_letter_code
_entity_poly.pdbx_strand_id
1 'polypeptide(L)'
;MPPLWCRVDRLWYGHPGVLEGSMTRQPFLCPLDHVFEVNVMLKKLPEEEFGPQIDFREYSTLDNPSLPSEIKNSWLDVKLCKEGTQGCDVSNDTTSVGGVLKFPKHSNEETFMKVFSSFKDVKVIKFSSVQDAFQGFTDKEREDKFRNRVKRYVGIWCCVPDLSPGHIYYDMYWDEKPGWKAIPPQTSEDDHPPW
;
A
#
# COMPACT_ATOMS: atom_id res chain seq x y z
N MET A 1 -2.41 -3.65 -5.49
CA MET A 1 -1.21 -4.09 -4.76
C MET A 1 -0.06 -4.27 -5.75
N PRO A 2 1.10 -3.63 -5.54
CA PRO A 2 2.26 -3.75 -6.42
C PRO A 2 2.92 -5.14 -6.29
N PRO A 3 3.86 -5.50 -7.20
CA PRO A 3 4.72 -6.65 -7.01
C PRO A 3 5.55 -6.50 -5.73
N LEU A 4 5.54 -7.52 -4.87
CA LEU A 4 6.26 -7.55 -3.60
C LEU A 4 7.44 -8.51 -3.71
N TRP A 5 8.62 -8.05 -3.30
CA TRP A 5 9.82 -8.90 -3.25
C TRP A 5 10.11 -9.30 -1.83
N CYS A 6 10.07 -10.60 -1.57
CA CYS A 6 10.33 -11.17 -0.26
C CYS A 6 11.70 -11.86 -0.22
N ARG A 7 12.35 -11.82 0.95
CA ARG A 7 13.63 -12.52 1.22
C ARG A 7 13.47 -13.69 2.19
N VAL A 8 12.29 -13.81 2.77
CA VAL A 8 12.02 -14.58 3.98
C VAL A 8 10.68 -15.29 3.80
N ASP A 9 10.60 -16.55 4.20
CA ASP A 9 9.37 -17.34 4.20
C ASP A 9 8.44 -16.90 5.35
N ARG A 10 7.13 -17.06 5.21
CA ARG A 10 6.14 -16.81 6.27
C ARG A 10 5.48 -18.13 6.63
N LEU A 11 5.59 -18.57 7.88
CA LEU A 11 4.97 -19.79 8.38
C LEU A 11 4.34 -19.59 9.75
N TRP A 12 3.53 -20.57 10.17
CA TRP A 12 2.81 -20.56 11.44
C TRP A 12 3.67 -20.99 12.65
N TYR A 13 4.93 -21.39 12.42
CA TYR A 13 5.89 -21.81 13.45
C TYR A 13 7.22 -21.07 13.29
N GLY A 14 8.02 -20.98 14.35
CA GLY A 14 9.33 -20.33 14.32
C GLY A 14 10.33 -21.04 13.41
N HIS A 15 11.01 -20.28 12.55
CA HIS A 15 12.00 -20.81 11.59
C HIS A 15 13.15 -19.82 11.34
N PRO A 16 14.28 -20.21 10.71
CA PRO A 16 15.43 -19.32 10.51
C PRO A 16 15.26 -18.34 9.34
N GLY A 17 14.01 -18.02 8.95
CA GLY A 17 13.72 -17.17 7.81
C GLY A 17 13.68 -17.87 6.46
N VAL A 18 14.73 -18.63 6.13
CA VAL A 18 14.77 -19.47 4.92
C VAL A 18 14.77 -20.92 5.37
N LEU A 19 13.79 -21.70 4.91
CA LEU A 19 13.71 -23.11 5.27
C LEU A 19 14.89 -23.92 4.73
N GLU A 20 15.48 -24.76 5.59
CA GLU A 20 16.54 -25.68 5.19
C GLU A 20 16.04 -26.63 4.10
N GLY A 21 16.81 -26.77 3.02
CA GLY A 21 16.41 -27.56 1.85
C GLY A 21 15.47 -26.86 0.87
N SER A 22 15.08 -25.60 1.12
CA SER A 22 14.29 -24.82 0.16
C SER A 22 15.09 -24.56 -1.12
N MET A 23 14.45 -24.80 -2.27
CA MET A 23 15.01 -24.53 -3.60
C MET A 23 14.63 -23.13 -4.12
N THR A 24 13.81 -22.38 -3.37
CA THR A 24 13.34 -21.05 -3.78
C THR A 24 14.49 -20.05 -3.74
N ARG A 25 14.82 -19.47 -4.90
CA ARG A 25 15.85 -18.43 -5.00
C ARG A 25 15.34 -17.13 -4.37
N GLN A 26 16.17 -16.53 -3.53
CA GLN A 26 15.88 -15.28 -2.83
C GLN A 26 16.60 -14.09 -3.51
N PRO A 27 15.99 -12.89 -3.57
CA PRO A 27 14.59 -12.63 -3.25
C PRO A 27 13.67 -13.25 -4.31
N PHE A 28 12.44 -13.57 -3.92
CA PHE A 28 11.39 -14.03 -4.83
C PHE A 28 10.24 -13.03 -4.87
N LEU A 29 9.47 -13.08 -5.95
CA LEU A 29 8.24 -12.36 -6.07
C LEU A 29 7.16 -13.09 -5.26
N CYS A 30 6.77 -12.53 -4.12
CA CYS A 30 5.83 -13.19 -3.21
C CYS A 30 4.37 -12.90 -3.60
N PRO A 31 3.47 -13.88 -3.43
CA PRO A 31 2.04 -13.65 -3.55
C PRO A 31 1.56 -12.71 -2.43
N LEU A 32 0.42 -12.05 -2.62
CA LEU A 32 -0.04 -11.01 -1.69
C LEU A 32 -0.28 -11.54 -0.27
N ASP A 33 -0.81 -12.75 -0.16
CA ASP A 33 -1.08 -13.44 1.11
C ASP A 33 0.18 -13.82 1.90
N HIS A 34 1.36 -13.73 1.27
CA HIS A 34 2.63 -13.92 1.96
C HIS A 34 2.98 -12.74 2.88
N VAL A 35 2.48 -11.53 2.58
CA VAL A 35 2.77 -10.30 3.35
C VAL A 35 1.52 -9.76 4.04
N PHE A 36 0.36 -9.91 3.40
CA PHE A 36 -0.90 -9.35 3.85
C PHE A 36 -1.86 -10.42 4.35
N GLU A 37 -2.63 -10.10 5.39
CA GLU A 37 -3.75 -10.89 5.87
C GLU A 37 -4.96 -10.71 4.94
N VAL A 38 -4.91 -11.32 3.76
CA VAL A 38 -5.93 -11.19 2.71
C VAL A 38 -7.32 -11.60 3.22
N ASN A 39 -7.40 -12.58 4.11
CA ASN A 39 -8.62 -12.98 4.81
C ASN A 39 -9.23 -11.83 5.63
N VAL A 40 -8.42 -10.93 6.19
CA VAL A 40 -8.88 -9.73 6.91
C VAL A 40 -9.24 -8.63 5.94
N MET A 41 -8.43 -8.42 4.89
CA MET A 41 -8.71 -7.42 3.85
C MET A 41 -10.08 -7.65 3.19
N LEU A 42 -10.50 -8.90 3.04
CA LEU A 42 -11.81 -9.29 2.48
C LEU A 42 -12.98 -9.14 3.46
N LYS A 43 -12.73 -8.98 4.78
CA LYS A 43 -13.80 -8.80 5.77
C LYS A 43 -14.35 -7.37 5.73
N LYS A 44 -15.66 -7.26 5.94
CA LYS A 44 -16.31 -5.97 6.21
C LYS A 44 -16.07 -5.58 7.66
N LEU A 45 -15.02 -4.79 7.88
CA LEU A 45 -14.73 -4.19 9.18
C LEU A 45 -15.65 -2.99 9.45
N PRO A 46 -16.01 -2.69 10.72
CA PRO A 46 -16.84 -1.55 11.09
C PRO A 46 -16.29 -0.22 10.56
N GLU A 47 -17.07 0.55 9.82
CA GLU A 47 -16.61 1.81 9.23
C GLU A 47 -16.39 2.90 10.28
N GLU A 48 -17.06 2.80 11.43
CA GLU A 48 -16.92 3.72 12.55
C GLU A 48 -15.49 3.70 13.11
N GLU A 49 -14.84 2.53 13.13
CA GLU A 49 -13.48 2.34 13.67
C GLU A 49 -12.41 2.30 12.57
N PHE A 50 -12.74 1.69 11.42
CA PHE A 50 -11.78 1.37 10.36
C PHE A 50 -11.99 2.18 9.08
N GLY A 51 -12.99 3.07 9.04
CA GLY A 51 -13.30 3.84 7.85
C GLY A 51 -13.78 2.97 6.68
N PRO A 52 -13.89 3.55 5.48
CA PRO A 52 -14.45 2.87 4.32
C PRO A 52 -13.61 1.65 3.89
N GLN A 53 -14.28 0.67 3.28
CA GLN A 53 -13.63 -0.50 2.68
C GLN A 53 -12.63 -0.10 1.60
N ILE A 54 -11.47 -0.77 1.56
CA ILE A 54 -10.47 -0.59 0.51
C ILE A 54 -10.49 -1.84 -0.37
N ASP A 55 -10.93 -1.68 -1.61
CA ASP A 55 -10.84 -2.73 -2.62
C ASP A 55 -9.39 -2.91 -3.07
N PHE A 56 -9.02 -4.15 -3.37
CA PHE A 56 -7.66 -4.48 -3.80
C PHE A 56 -7.66 -5.49 -4.95
N ARG A 57 -6.60 -5.39 -5.74
CA ARG A 57 -6.24 -6.31 -6.82
C ARG A 57 -4.72 -6.48 -6.81
N GLU A 58 -4.22 -7.66 -7.11
CA GLU A 58 -2.78 -7.86 -7.33
C GLU A 58 -2.32 -7.26 -8.66
N TYR A 59 -1.04 -6.93 -8.76
CA TYR A 59 -0.40 -6.42 -9.97
C TYR A 59 -0.66 -7.30 -11.20
N SER A 60 -0.70 -8.62 -10.99
CA SER A 60 -0.99 -9.65 -11.99
C SER A 60 -2.35 -9.50 -12.67
N THR A 61 -3.27 -8.75 -12.07
CA THR A 61 -4.61 -8.49 -12.65
C THR A 61 -4.52 -7.79 -14.00
N LEU A 62 -3.55 -6.87 -14.17
CA LEU A 62 -3.40 -6.11 -15.42
C LEU A 62 -2.87 -6.98 -16.57
N ASP A 63 -2.09 -8.00 -16.24
CA ASP A 63 -1.53 -8.95 -17.21
C ASP A 63 -2.49 -10.10 -17.53
N ASN A 64 -3.60 -10.22 -16.81
CA ASN A 64 -4.59 -11.27 -17.03
C ASN A 64 -5.19 -11.16 -18.44
N PRO A 65 -5.09 -12.21 -19.30
CA PRO A 65 -5.66 -12.20 -20.64
C PRO A 65 -7.18 -11.96 -20.67
N SER A 66 -7.91 -12.36 -19.62
CA SER A 66 -9.35 -12.20 -19.50
C SER A 66 -9.79 -10.82 -19.00
N LEU A 67 -8.87 -9.94 -18.61
CA LEU A 67 -9.22 -8.57 -18.22
C LEU A 67 -9.74 -7.81 -19.46
N PRO A 68 -10.96 -7.22 -19.42
CA PRO A 68 -11.56 -6.52 -20.54
C PRO A 68 -10.65 -5.41 -21.12
N SER A 69 -10.64 -5.30 -22.44
CA SER A 69 -9.81 -4.32 -23.16
C SER A 69 -10.14 -2.88 -22.80
N GLU A 70 -11.39 -2.61 -22.43
CA GLU A 70 -11.88 -1.30 -21.99
C GLU A 70 -11.17 -0.82 -20.73
N ILE A 71 -10.79 -1.76 -19.84
CA ILE A 71 -10.02 -1.45 -18.64
C ILE A 71 -8.54 -1.30 -19.00
N LYS A 72 -7.98 -2.22 -19.79
CA LYS A 72 -6.56 -2.18 -20.19
C LYS A 72 -6.19 -0.90 -20.94
N ASN A 73 -7.09 -0.40 -21.79
CA ASN A 73 -6.85 0.77 -22.62
C ASN A 73 -7.26 2.08 -21.94
N SER A 74 -7.84 2.04 -20.74
CA SER A 74 -8.25 3.22 -19.97
C SER A 74 -7.26 3.47 -18.84
N TRP A 75 -6.15 4.12 -19.17
CA TRP A 75 -5.14 4.51 -18.20
C TRP A 75 -4.81 6.01 -18.22
N LEU A 76 -4.26 6.49 -17.11
CA LEU A 76 -3.65 7.80 -16.97
C LEU A 76 -2.26 7.63 -16.35
N ASP A 77 -1.22 8.01 -17.08
CA ASP A 77 0.14 8.03 -16.54
C ASP A 77 0.33 9.28 -15.67
N VAL A 78 0.78 9.10 -14.43
CA VAL A 78 1.03 10.19 -13.48
C VAL A 78 2.52 10.28 -13.21
N LYS A 79 3.09 11.47 -13.47
CA LYS A 79 4.49 11.78 -13.15
C LYS A 79 4.53 12.85 -12.06
N LEU A 80 5.17 12.51 -10.94
CA LEU A 80 5.38 13.46 -9.87
C LEU A 80 6.32 14.58 -10.31
N CYS A 81 5.99 15.81 -9.95
CA CYS A 81 6.76 17.00 -10.32
C CYS A 81 6.98 17.91 -9.10
N LYS A 82 8.00 18.78 -9.20
CA LYS A 82 8.30 19.77 -8.16
C LYS A 82 7.40 20.99 -8.38
N GLU A 83 6.78 21.47 -7.31
CA GLU A 83 5.98 22.70 -7.34
C GLU A 83 6.78 23.88 -7.93
N GLY A 84 6.11 24.72 -8.74
CA GLY A 84 6.74 25.83 -9.46
C GLY A 84 7.51 25.44 -10.73
N THR A 85 7.49 24.17 -11.13
CA THR A 85 7.97 23.76 -12.46
C THR A 85 6.87 23.89 -13.52
N GLN A 86 7.26 24.20 -14.76
CA GLN A 86 6.30 24.45 -15.84
C GLN A 86 5.33 23.27 -16.04
N GLY A 87 4.04 23.55 -15.85
CA GLY A 87 2.95 22.58 -15.97
C GLY A 87 2.81 21.62 -14.80
N CYS A 88 3.36 21.96 -13.62
CA CYS A 88 3.16 21.24 -12.36
C CYS A 88 2.10 21.89 -11.47
N ASP A 89 1.42 22.93 -11.94
CA ASP A 89 0.43 23.66 -11.15
C ASP A 89 -0.92 22.95 -11.16
N VAL A 90 -1.60 22.98 -10.00
CA VAL A 90 -2.93 22.38 -9.82
C VAL A 90 -3.99 23.31 -10.41
N SER A 91 -4.13 23.32 -11.74
CA SER A 91 -5.23 24.01 -12.43
C SER A 91 -6.50 23.16 -12.45
N ASN A 92 -7.66 23.83 -12.50
CA ASN A 92 -8.97 23.17 -12.66
C ASN A 92 -9.08 22.44 -14.02
N ASP A 93 -8.39 22.95 -15.04
CA ASP A 93 -8.22 22.30 -16.35
C ASP A 93 -6.88 21.55 -16.38
N THR A 94 -6.72 20.57 -15.48
CA THR A 94 -5.55 19.68 -15.52
C THR A 94 -5.69 18.77 -16.74
N THR A 95 -5.27 19.29 -17.89
CA THR A 95 -5.25 18.54 -19.14
C THR A 95 -4.05 17.60 -19.13
N SER A 96 -4.31 16.30 -19.28
CA SER A 96 -3.24 15.33 -19.52
C SER A 96 -2.58 15.66 -20.87
N VAL A 97 -1.37 16.22 -20.85
CA VAL A 97 -0.66 16.52 -22.11
C VAL A 97 -0.07 15.21 -22.62
N GLY A 98 -0.65 14.68 -23.71
CA GLY A 98 -0.22 13.40 -24.29
C GLY A 98 -0.52 12.17 -23.43
N GLY A 99 -1.60 12.21 -22.63
CA GLY A 99 -1.99 11.10 -21.74
C GLY A 99 -1.21 11.01 -20.43
N VAL A 100 -0.33 11.99 -20.15
CA VAL A 100 0.45 12.08 -18.91
C VAL A 100 -0.02 13.27 -18.07
N LEU A 101 -0.39 13.01 -16.82
CA LEU A 101 -0.67 14.00 -15.79
C LEU A 101 0.61 14.29 -15.00
N LYS A 102 1.01 15.56 -14.94
CA LYS A 102 2.01 16.04 -13.99
C LYS A 102 1.31 16.34 -12.67
N PHE A 103 1.77 15.71 -11.59
CA PHE A 103 1.14 15.84 -10.27
C PHE A 103 2.16 16.35 -9.23
N PRO A 104 1.85 17.38 -8.43
CA PRO A 104 2.80 17.91 -7.46
C PRO A 104 3.19 16.87 -6.41
N LYS A 105 4.48 16.80 -6.12
CA LYS A 105 4.99 16.10 -4.93
C LYS A 105 4.43 16.74 -3.65
N HIS A 106 4.39 15.94 -2.59
CA HIS A 106 3.93 16.31 -1.25
C HIS A 106 2.49 16.83 -1.24
N SER A 107 1.63 16.30 -2.11
CA SER A 107 0.23 16.70 -2.16
C SER A 107 -0.57 16.11 -0.98
N ASN A 108 -1.52 16.87 -0.47
CA ASN A 108 -2.46 16.44 0.56
C ASN A 108 -3.75 15.83 -0.03
N GLU A 109 -4.61 15.31 0.83
CA GLU A 109 -5.89 14.70 0.46
C GLU A 109 -6.75 15.58 -0.45
N GLU A 110 -6.92 16.88 -0.15
CA GLU A 110 -7.74 17.78 -0.95
C GLU A 110 -7.22 17.90 -2.38
N THR A 111 -5.89 17.95 -2.53
CA THR A 111 -5.25 18.07 -3.84
C THR A 111 -5.48 16.81 -4.67
N PHE A 112 -5.34 15.62 -4.06
CA PHE A 112 -5.67 14.36 -4.71
C PHE A 112 -7.14 14.34 -5.14
N MET A 113 -8.07 14.64 -4.22
CA MET A 113 -9.50 14.61 -4.50
C MET A 113 -9.88 15.61 -5.59
N LYS A 114 -9.34 16.83 -5.53
CA LYS A 114 -9.57 17.87 -6.55
C LYS A 114 -9.11 17.41 -7.93
N VAL A 115 -7.85 16.99 -8.06
CA VAL A 115 -7.26 16.64 -9.37
C VAL A 115 -7.90 15.38 -9.95
N PHE A 116 -7.98 14.30 -9.17
CA PHE A 116 -8.46 13.02 -9.68
C PHE A 116 -9.99 12.97 -9.86
N SER A 117 -10.74 13.92 -9.31
CA SER A 117 -12.18 14.04 -9.59
C SER A 117 -12.51 14.31 -11.06
N SER A 118 -11.59 14.93 -11.80
CA SER A 118 -11.71 15.17 -13.25
C SER A 118 -11.42 13.92 -14.10
N PHE A 119 -10.93 12.84 -13.48
CA PHE A 119 -10.54 11.59 -14.15
C PHE A 119 -11.37 10.39 -13.65
N LYS A 120 -12.58 10.60 -13.13
CA LYS A 120 -13.46 9.54 -12.59
C LYS A 120 -13.78 8.41 -13.58
N ASP A 121 -13.74 8.71 -14.88
CA ASP A 121 -14.03 7.73 -15.92
C ASP A 121 -12.81 6.88 -16.31
N VAL A 122 -11.59 7.30 -15.91
CA VAL A 122 -10.35 6.53 -16.12
C VAL A 122 -10.35 5.31 -15.20
N LYS A 123 -10.03 4.13 -15.76
CA LYS A 123 -10.05 2.87 -14.99
C LYS A 123 -8.75 2.60 -14.24
N VAL A 124 -7.61 3.06 -14.76
CA VAL A 124 -6.29 2.82 -14.16
C VAL A 124 -5.50 4.13 -14.03
N ILE A 125 -5.15 4.53 -12.82
CA ILE A 125 -4.22 5.64 -12.56
C ILE A 125 -2.85 5.04 -12.24
N LYS A 126 -1.85 5.34 -13.07
CA LYS A 126 -0.52 4.75 -12.98
C LYS A 126 0.51 5.78 -12.61
N PHE A 127 0.94 5.76 -11.35
CA PHE A 127 2.07 6.57 -10.91
C PHE A 127 3.39 5.96 -11.38
N SER A 128 4.28 6.78 -11.97
CA SER A 128 5.65 6.36 -12.27
C SER A 128 6.46 6.09 -11.00
N SER A 129 6.11 6.78 -9.91
CA SER A 129 6.58 6.54 -8.55
C SER A 129 5.56 7.13 -7.59
N VAL A 130 5.39 6.49 -6.42
CA VAL A 130 4.55 6.99 -5.32
C VAL A 130 5.38 7.64 -4.21
N GLN A 131 6.70 7.65 -4.35
CA GLN A 131 7.59 8.32 -3.41
C GLN A 131 7.31 9.83 -3.41
N ASP A 132 7.07 10.39 -2.24
CA ASP A 132 6.65 11.78 -2.04
C ASP A 132 5.29 12.12 -2.67
N ALA A 133 4.47 11.16 -3.12
CA ALA A 133 3.20 11.48 -3.77
C ALA A 133 2.20 12.10 -2.79
N PHE A 134 2.11 11.54 -1.58
CA PHE A 134 1.08 11.85 -0.60
C PHE A 134 1.70 12.26 0.73
N GLN A 135 1.39 13.48 1.19
CA GLN A 135 1.90 14.01 2.46
C GLN A 135 1.03 13.62 3.66
N GLY A 136 -0.22 13.24 3.43
CA GLY A 136 -1.14 12.80 4.47
C GLY A 136 -2.54 13.37 4.33
N PHE A 137 -3.38 13.00 5.28
CA PHE A 137 -4.76 13.41 5.37
C PHE A 137 -4.88 14.73 6.13
N THR A 138 -5.80 15.58 5.67
CA THR A 138 -6.15 16.82 6.36
C THR A 138 -7.17 16.56 7.46
N ASP A 139 -8.10 15.63 7.23
CA ASP A 139 -8.99 15.08 8.26
C ASP A 139 -8.26 14.01 9.09
N LYS A 140 -7.96 14.35 10.35
CA LYS A 140 -7.24 13.47 11.27
C LYS A 140 -8.07 12.28 11.75
N GLU A 141 -9.38 12.44 11.89
CA GLU A 141 -10.24 11.33 12.28
C GLU A 141 -10.29 10.28 11.16
N ARG A 142 -10.35 10.73 9.90
CA ARG A 142 -10.24 9.85 8.73
C ARG A 142 -8.87 9.18 8.64
N GLU A 143 -7.80 9.92 8.93
CA GLU A 143 -6.45 9.37 9.00
C GLU A 143 -6.39 8.21 10.00
N ASP A 144 -6.87 8.43 11.22
CA ASP A 144 -6.81 7.44 12.30
C ASP A 144 -7.59 6.17 11.92
N LYS A 145 -8.80 6.32 11.37
CA LYS A 145 -9.61 5.20 10.87
C LYS A 145 -8.90 4.42 9.75
N PHE A 146 -8.33 5.12 8.77
CA PHE A 146 -7.53 4.50 7.71
C PHE A 146 -6.35 3.73 8.29
N ARG A 147 -5.64 4.32 9.26
CA ARG A 147 -4.50 3.68 9.92
C ARG A 147 -4.91 2.44 10.70
N ASN A 148 -6.00 2.51 11.46
CA ASN A 148 -6.55 1.35 12.16
C ASN A 148 -6.85 0.20 11.20
N ARG A 149 -7.42 0.49 10.02
CA ARG A 149 -7.73 -0.53 9.02
C ARG A 149 -6.47 -1.18 8.47
N VAL A 150 -5.53 -0.34 8.04
CA VAL A 150 -4.32 -0.79 7.36
C VAL A 150 -3.37 -1.51 8.32
N LYS A 151 -3.34 -1.17 9.62
CA LYS A 151 -2.65 -1.96 10.65
C LYS A 151 -3.13 -3.41 10.70
N ARG A 152 -4.40 -3.69 10.37
CA ARG A 152 -4.96 -5.05 10.35
C ARG A 152 -4.67 -5.82 9.05
N TYR A 153 -4.18 -5.13 8.01
CA TYR A 153 -3.94 -5.75 6.71
C TYR A 153 -2.61 -6.47 6.63
N VAL A 154 -1.66 -6.08 7.47
CA VAL A 154 -0.41 -6.80 7.70
C VAL A 154 -0.55 -7.63 8.95
N GLY A 155 0.18 -8.72 9.02
CA GLY A 155 0.09 -9.63 10.15
C GLY A 155 1.42 -10.27 10.43
N ILE A 156 1.37 -11.58 10.59
CA ILE A 156 2.51 -12.37 11.01
C ILE A 156 3.64 -12.25 9.99
N TRP A 157 4.76 -11.72 10.43
CA TRP A 157 6.02 -11.67 9.71
C TRP A 157 7.09 -12.50 10.41
N CYS A 158 7.95 -13.06 9.58
CA CYS A 158 8.98 -13.98 10.02
C CYS A 158 10.19 -13.27 10.67
N CYS A 159 11.06 -13.91 11.45
CA CYS A 159 10.93 -15.12 12.26
C CYS A 159 11.90 -15.04 13.40
N VAL A 160 11.48 -15.55 14.55
CA VAL A 160 12.36 -15.67 15.71
C VAL A 160 12.52 -17.15 16.01
N PRO A 161 13.68 -17.75 15.67
CA PRO A 161 14.01 -19.09 16.09
C PRO A 161 13.82 -19.25 17.60
N ASP A 162 13.41 -20.45 18.02
CA ASP A 162 13.32 -20.84 19.43
C ASP A 162 12.34 -20.04 20.29
N LEU A 163 11.46 -19.24 19.68
CA LEU A 163 10.32 -18.61 20.34
C LEU A 163 9.00 -19.29 19.99
N SER A 164 8.06 -19.24 20.93
CA SER A 164 6.65 -19.56 20.70
C SER A 164 5.86 -18.26 20.83
N PRO A 165 5.17 -17.79 19.76
CA PRO A 165 4.83 -18.56 18.55
C PRO A 165 5.90 -18.57 17.43
N GLY A 166 6.99 -17.80 17.56
CA GLY A 166 8.14 -17.87 16.65
C GLY A 166 8.12 -16.86 15.50
N HIS A 167 7.24 -15.87 15.60
CA HIS A 167 7.06 -14.81 14.61
C HIS A 167 6.94 -13.43 15.26
N ILE A 168 7.19 -12.39 14.48
CA ILE A 168 6.93 -10.99 14.83
C ILE A 168 5.72 -10.50 14.02
N TYR A 169 5.06 -9.43 14.43
CA TYR A 169 4.02 -8.84 13.60
C TYR A 169 4.62 -7.65 12.87
N TYR A 170 4.37 -7.59 11.57
CA TYR A 170 4.85 -6.49 10.77
C TYR A 170 3.90 -5.31 10.93
N ASP A 171 4.32 -4.27 11.64
CA ASP A 171 3.65 -2.97 11.57
C ASP A 171 4.20 -2.20 10.36
N MET A 172 3.39 -1.98 9.34
CA MET A 172 3.84 -1.23 8.16
C MET A 172 4.09 0.25 8.43
N TYR A 173 3.57 0.79 9.54
CA TYR A 173 3.90 2.13 9.99
C TYR A 173 5.27 2.20 10.64
N TRP A 174 5.91 1.05 10.84
CA TRP A 174 7.25 0.88 11.34
C TRP A 174 8.36 0.80 10.30
N ASP A 175 8.01 0.88 9.02
CA ASP A 175 9.01 0.95 7.97
C ASP A 175 9.82 2.24 8.04
N GLU A 176 11.16 2.08 8.04
CA GLU A 176 12.10 3.19 8.09
C GLU A 176 11.95 4.11 6.87
N LYS A 177 11.41 5.31 7.09
CA LYS A 177 11.54 6.43 6.14
C LYS A 177 12.85 7.16 6.42
N PRO A 178 13.54 7.76 5.41
CA PRO A 178 14.71 8.58 5.65
C PRO A 178 14.46 9.64 6.73
N GLY A 179 15.21 9.59 7.84
CA GLY A 179 15.09 10.53 8.96
C GLY A 179 13.95 10.26 9.95
N TRP A 180 13.17 9.19 9.75
CA TRP A 180 12.14 8.76 10.69
C TRP A 180 12.72 7.82 11.75
N LYS A 181 12.26 7.94 13.00
CA LYS A 181 12.61 7.03 14.09
C LYS A 181 11.33 6.33 14.55
N ALA A 182 11.33 5.01 14.49
CA ALA A 182 10.23 4.21 15.01
C ALA A 182 10.07 4.44 16.54
N ILE A 183 8.83 4.50 17.01
CA ILE A 183 8.50 4.55 18.44
C ILE A 183 7.89 3.20 18.82
N PRO A 184 8.56 2.36 19.66
CA PRO A 184 8.04 1.09 20.21
C PRO A 184 6.55 1.11 20.53
N PRO A 185 5.73 0.11 20.09
CA PRO A 185 4.44 -0.11 20.74
C PRO A 185 4.72 -0.24 22.23
N GLN A 186 3.91 0.44 23.05
CA GLN A 186 4.13 0.47 24.50
C GLN A 186 3.60 -0.81 25.16
N THR A 187 2.63 -1.45 24.51
CA THR A 187 1.98 -2.67 24.98
C THR A 187 1.87 -3.72 23.87
N SER A 188 1.62 -4.96 24.25
CA SER A 188 1.38 -6.04 23.27
C SER A 188 0.11 -5.78 22.48
N GLU A 189 -0.88 -5.10 23.05
CA GLU A 189 -2.15 -4.75 22.44
C GLU A 189 -2.01 -3.61 21.41
N ASP A 190 -1.03 -2.72 21.60
CA ASP A 190 -0.69 -1.68 20.61
C ASP A 190 -0.06 -2.27 19.34
N ASP A 191 0.69 -3.36 19.51
CA ASP A 191 1.28 -4.16 18.44
C ASP A 191 0.25 -5.15 17.85
N HIS A 192 -0.60 -5.72 18.71
CA HIS A 192 -1.60 -6.74 18.40
C HIS A 192 -2.97 -6.36 18.97
N PRO A 193 -3.75 -5.49 18.31
CA PRO A 193 -5.07 -5.16 18.82
C PRO A 193 -5.94 -6.44 18.84
N PRO A 194 -6.59 -6.76 19.98
CA PRO A 194 -7.36 -7.98 20.13
C PRO A 194 -8.46 -8.11 19.06
N TRP A 195 -8.84 -9.37 18.80
CA TRP A 195 -9.92 -9.73 17.88
C TRP A 195 -11.29 -9.50 18.51
#